data_AF-A0A1E8FSM4-F1
#
_entry.id   AF-A0A1E8FSM4-F1
#
_cell.length_a   1.000
_cell.length_b   1.000
_cell.length_c   1.000
_cell.angle_alpha   90.00
_cell.angle_beta   90.00
_cell.angle_gamma   90.00
#
_symmetry.space_group_name_H-M   'P 1'
#
loop_
_entity.id
_entity.type
_entity.pdbx_description
1 polymer ?
#
loop_
_entity_poly.entity_id
_entity_poly.type
_entity_poly.pdbx_seq_one_letter_code
_entity_poly.pdbx_strand_id
1 'polypeptide(L)'
;MTVVLERETRTAPAAGWHRVCMLEDLEPNWGEAAIIDGLQLALFRLPSGEVYAVAQQDPATLSNVMARGILGSRGDSPTIASPLHKEVYDLRTGECFTKPELRLQAFATRLVDGAVEVEL
;
A
#
# COMPACT_ATOMS: atom_id res chain seq x y z
N MET A 1 -28.63 22.84 -11.34
CA MET A 1 -28.76 22.53 -9.90
C MET A 1 -27.48 21.84 -9.49
N THR A 2 -26.48 22.61 -9.05
CA THR A 2 -25.18 22.08 -8.63
C THR A 2 -25.28 21.76 -7.15
N VAL A 3 -25.22 20.48 -6.80
CA VAL A 3 -25.13 20.04 -5.41
C VAL A 3 -23.67 20.20 -5.00
N VAL A 4 -23.39 21.14 -4.11
CA VAL A 4 -22.13 21.17 -3.38
C VAL A 4 -22.24 20.06 -2.35
N LEU A 5 -21.59 18.93 -2.59
CA LEU A 5 -21.43 17.90 -1.57
C LEU A 5 -20.53 18.50 -0.49
N GLU A 6 -21.12 18.78 0.68
CA GLU A 6 -20.37 19.16 1.86
C GLU A 6 -19.36 18.06 2.14
N ARG A 7 -18.08 18.43 2.15
CA ARG A 7 -16.97 17.51 2.37
C ARG A 7 -17.06 17.09 3.84
N GLU A 8 -17.55 15.88 4.11
CA GLU A 8 -17.53 15.29 5.45
C GLU A 8 -16.14 15.49 6.06
N THR A 9 -16.12 16.01 7.28
CA THR A 9 -14.87 16.24 8.01
C THR A 9 -14.25 14.87 8.25
N ARG A 10 -13.23 14.53 7.45
CA ARG A 10 -12.46 13.32 7.64
C ARG A 10 -11.70 13.48 8.95
N THR A 11 -12.14 12.80 9.99
CA THR A 11 -11.30 12.60 11.19
C THR A 11 -9.99 11.99 10.71
N ALA A 12 -8.86 12.54 11.17
CA ALA A 12 -7.56 11.95 10.87
C ALA A 12 -7.57 10.48 11.36
N PRO A 13 -6.94 9.55 10.62
CA PRO A 13 -6.87 8.15 11.05
C PRO A 13 -6.30 8.08 12.47
N ALA A 14 -6.81 7.15 13.28
CA ALA A 14 -6.23 6.95 14.60
C ALA A 14 -4.78 6.50 14.41
N ALA A 15 -3.84 7.16 15.07
CA ALA A 15 -2.44 6.78 14.97
C ALA A 15 -2.19 5.44 15.66
N GLY A 16 -1.30 4.63 15.10
CA GLY A 16 -0.82 3.40 15.73
C GLY A 16 -1.11 2.13 14.93
N TRP A 17 -0.99 0.98 15.60
CA TRP A 17 -1.07 -0.34 14.97
C TRP A 17 -2.51 -0.83 14.80
N HIS A 18 -2.85 -1.22 13.58
CA HIS A 18 -4.17 -1.70 13.21
C HIS A 18 -4.08 -3.10 12.63
N ARG A 19 -4.82 -4.04 13.21
CA ARG A 19 -4.97 -5.40 12.66
C ARG A 19 -5.79 -5.35 11.38
N VAL A 20 -5.28 -5.94 10.30
CA VAL A 20 -5.87 -5.86 8.96
C VAL A 20 -6.52 -7.17 8.54
N CYS A 21 -5.75 -8.24 8.51
CA CYS A 21 -6.16 -9.58 8.08
C CYS A 21 -5.23 -10.64 8.67
N MET A 22 -5.52 -11.93 8.44
CA MET A 22 -4.56 -12.99 8.73
C MET A 22 -3.51 -13.07 7.60
N LEU A 23 -2.30 -13.54 7.92
CA LEU A 23 -1.25 -13.73 6.91
C LEU A 23 -1.69 -14.69 5.79
N GLU A 24 -2.51 -15.69 6.12
CA GLU A 24 -3.04 -16.67 5.20
C GLU A 24 -4.11 -16.12 4.24
N ASP A 25 -4.71 -14.98 4.57
CA ASP A 25 -5.62 -14.27 3.65
C ASP A 25 -4.84 -13.58 2.51
N LEU A 26 -3.53 -13.42 2.65
CA LEU A 26 -2.65 -12.85 1.63
C LEU A 26 -2.00 -13.95 0.79
N GLU A 27 -2.42 -14.04 -0.46
CA GLU A 27 -1.77 -14.89 -1.46
C GLU A 27 -0.37 -14.33 -1.79
N PRO A 28 0.69 -15.15 -1.77
CA PRO A 28 2.04 -14.69 -2.13
C PRO A 28 2.10 -14.08 -3.53
N ASN A 29 2.80 -12.95 -3.65
CA ASN A 29 2.93 -12.14 -4.86
C ASN A 29 1.64 -11.54 -5.42
N TRP A 30 0.55 -11.59 -4.66
CA TRP A 30 -0.71 -10.95 -5.02
C TRP A 30 -0.95 -9.75 -4.11
N GLY A 31 -1.47 -8.67 -4.69
CA GLY A 31 -1.80 -7.45 -3.94
C GLY A 31 -3.26 -7.43 -3.53
N GLU A 32 -3.51 -7.15 -2.25
CA GLU A 32 -4.86 -7.00 -1.70
C GLU A 32 -5.09 -5.56 -1.26
N ALA A 33 -6.26 -5.01 -1.60
CA ALA A 33 -6.64 -3.67 -1.17
C ALA A 33 -7.41 -3.72 0.15
N ALA A 34 -7.05 -2.85 1.10
CA ALA A 34 -7.74 -2.74 2.38
C ALA A 34 -8.13 -1.27 2.67
N ILE A 35 -9.15 -1.11 3.51
CA ILE A 35 -9.53 0.20 4.06
C ILE A 35 -9.39 0.13 5.58
N ILE A 36 -8.59 1.03 6.16
CA ILE A 36 -8.36 1.15 7.60
C ILE A 36 -8.54 2.62 7.97
N ASP A 37 -9.47 2.93 8.87
CA ASP A 37 -9.78 4.32 9.27
C ASP A 37 -9.97 5.30 8.09
N GLY A 38 -10.57 4.80 7.00
CA GLY A 38 -10.82 5.58 5.78
C GLY A 38 -9.59 5.80 4.87
N LEU A 39 -8.40 5.32 5.26
CA LEU A 39 -7.23 5.21 4.39
C LEU A 39 -7.33 3.94 3.54
N GLN A 40 -6.96 4.04 2.26
CA GLN A 40 -6.87 2.88 1.37
C GLN A 40 -5.42 2.44 1.22
N LEU A 41 -5.15 1.17 1.48
CA LEU A 41 -3.82 0.58 1.42
C LEU A 41 -3.79 -0.61 0.45
N ALA A 42 -2.62 -0.90 -0.08
CA ALA A 42 -2.30 -2.13 -0.78
C ALA A 42 -1.35 -2.97 0.08
N LEU A 43 -1.73 -4.21 0.36
CA LEU A 43 -0.90 -5.18 1.09
C LEU A 43 -0.33 -6.21 0.13
N PHE A 44 0.93 -6.58 0.35
CA PHE A 44 1.63 -7.58 -0.43
C PHE A 44 2.36 -8.54 0.49
N ARG A 45 2.20 -9.84 0.24
CA ARG A 45 3.00 -10.87 0.88
C ARG A 45 4.03 -11.41 -0.11
N LEU A 46 5.31 -11.39 0.26
CA LEU A 46 6.36 -12.02 -0.52
C LEU A 46 6.42 -13.53 -0.25
N PRO A 47 7.04 -14.34 -1.13
CA PRO A 47 7.24 -15.77 -0.90
C PRO A 47 8.05 -16.10 0.36
N SER A 48 8.89 -15.16 0.81
CA SER A 48 9.62 -15.25 2.09
C SER A 48 8.71 -15.18 3.32
N GLY A 49 7.46 -14.74 3.16
CA GLY A 49 6.51 -14.48 4.25
C GLY A 49 6.52 -13.04 4.75
N GLU A 50 7.44 -12.20 4.27
CA GLU A 50 7.44 -10.77 4.57
C GLU A 50 6.19 -10.10 3.99
N VAL A 51 5.62 -9.15 4.74
CA VAL A 51 4.44 -8.38 4.33
C VAL A 51 4.79 -6.91 4.21
N TYR A 52 4.35 -6.27 3.14
CA TYR A 52 4.54 -4.85 2.88
C TYR A 52 3.18 -4.18 2.69
N ALA A 53 3.06 -2.95 3.21
CA ALA A 53 1.87 -2.14 3.05
C ALA A 53 2.25 -0.77 2.47
N VAL A 54 1.51 -0.33 1.46
CA VAL A 54 1.69 0.96 0.80
C VAL A 54 0.35 1.63 0.56
N ALA A 55 0.32 2.91 0.22
CA ALA A 55 -0.91 3.58 -0.18
C ALA A 55 -1.49 2.91 -1.44
N GLN A 56 -2.81 2.71 -1.45
CA GLN A 56 -3.50 2.19 -2.63
C GLN A 56 -3.47 3.20 -3.78
N GLN A 57 -3.34 4.49 -3.47
CA GLN A 57 -3.28 5.57 -4.44
C GLN A 57 -1.89 5.66 -5.09
N ASP A 58 -1.86 5.57 -6.41
CA ASP A 58 -0.67 5.83 -7.22
C ASP A 58 -0.33 7.34 -7.18
N PRO A 59 0.89 7.74 -6.78
CA PRO A 59 1.27 9.15 -6.66
C PRO A 59 1.34 9.88 -8.01
N ALA A 60 1.52 9.17 -9.13
CA ALA A 60 1.58 9.78 -10.46
C ALA A 60 0.20 10.12 -11.02
N THR A 61 -0.79 9.25 -10.76
CA THR A 61 -2.11 9.30 -11.40
C THR A 61 -3.24 9.61 -10.44
N LEU A 62 -2.98 9.59 -9.14
CA LEU A 62 -3.94 9.73 -8.05
C LEU A 62 -5.06 8.66 -8.06
N SER A 63 -4.87 7.58 -8.83
CA SER A 63 -5.82 6.48 -8.94
C SER A 63 -5.54 5.40 -7.89
N ASN A 64 -6.59 4.83 -7.30
CA ASN A 64 -6.50 3.77 -6.28
C ASN A 64 -6.28 2.39 -6.92
N VAL A 65 -5.07 2.13 -7.39
CA VAL A 65 -4.75 0.96 -8.22
C VAL A 65 -3.56 0.14 -7.74
N MET A 66 -2.81 0.56 -6.73
CA MET A 66 -1.49 -0.03 -6.44
C MET A 66 -1.53 -1.53 -6.11
N ALA A 67 -2.58 -2.05 -5.47
CA ALA A 67 -2.77 -3.49 -5.25
C ALA A 67 -2.74 -4.33 -6.55
N ARG A 68 -2.96 -3.71 -7.72
CA ARG A 68 -2.88 -4.38 -9.03
C ARG A 68 -1.50 -4.31 -9.67
N GLY A 69 -0.51 -3.77 -8.96
CA GLY A 69 0.85 -3.64 -9.44
C GLY A 69 1.54 -4.98 -9.59
N ILE A 70 2.59 -5.02 -10.40
CA ILE A 70 3.40 -6.23 -10.57
C ILE A 70 4.57 -6.13 -9.61
N LEU A 71 4.72 -7.14 -8.75
CA LEU A 71 5.87 -7.24 -7.87
C LEU A 71 7.14 -7.62 -8.63
N GLY A 72 8.27 -7.13 -8.15
CA GLY A 72 9.58 -7.46 -8.68
C GLY A 72 10.66 -7.24 -7.64
N SER A 73 11.90 -7.16 -8.10
CA SER A 73 13.04 -6.82 -7.27
C SER A 73 14.04 -5.96 -8.03
N ARG A 74 14.80 -5.15 -7.28
CA ARG A 74 15.97 -4.43 -7.76
C ARG A 74 17.13 -4.72 -6.81
N GLY A 75 17.93 -5.73 -7.13
CA GLY A 75 18.84 -6.32 -6.16
C GLY A 75 18.04 -6.92 -5.00
N ASP A 76 18.36 -6.52 -3.77
CA ASP A 76 17.68 -7.00 -2.56
C ASP A 76 16.43 -6.20 -2.19
N SER A 77 16.12 -5.11 -2.92
CA SER A 77 14.93 -4.29 -2.70
C SER A 77 13.70 -4.92 -3.37
N PRO A 78 12.64 -5.28 -2.63
CA PRO A 78 11.38 -5.68 -3.20
C PRO A 78 10.68 -4.47 -3.81
N THR A 79 10.14 -4.63 -5.02
CA THR A 79 9.55 -3.51 -5.76
C THR A 79 8.14 -3.80 -6.22
N ILE A 80 7.42 -2.72 -6.53
CA ILE A 80 6.15 -2.76 -7.24
C ILE A 80 6.17 -1.80 -8.42
N ALA A 81 5.79 -2.28 -9.59
CA ALA A 81 5.53 -1.42 -10.75
C ALA A 81 4.07 -0.96 -10.75
N SER A 82 3.83 0.36 -10.84
CA SER A 82 2.47 0.92 -10.97
C SER A 82 1.73 0.26 -12.15
N PRO A 83 0.44 -0.10 -11.99
CA PRO A 83 -0.34 -0.71 -13.06
C PRO A 83 -0.48 0.16 -14.31
N LEU A 84 -0.49 1.49 -14.15
CA LEU A 84 -0.85 2.41 -15.22
C LEU A 84 0.37 2.86 -16.01
N HIS A 85 1.34 3.47 -15.33
CA HIS A 85 2.50 4.11 -15.97
C HIS A 85 3.85 3.45 -15.67
N LYS A 86 3.83 2.32 -14.93
CA LYS A 86 4.99 1.43 -14.71
C LYS A 86 6.17 2.07 -13.96
N GLU A 87 5.95 3.18 -13.26
CA GLU A 87 6.92 3.64 -12.26
C GLU A 87 7.17 2.53 -11.24
N VAL A 88 8.44 2.29 -10.91
CA VAL A 88 8.86 1.23 -10.02
C VAL A 88 9.16 1.83 -8.66
N TYR A 89 8.47 1.36 -7.62
CA TYR A 89 8.64 1.81 -6.25
C TYR A 89 9.24 0.72 -5.38
N ASP A 90 10.12 1.09 -4.45
CA ASP A 90 10.58 0.21 -3.37
C ASP A 90 9.46 0.01 -2.36
N LEU A 91 9.10 -1.25 -2.05
CA LEU A 91 8.02 -1.58 -1.11
C LEU A 91 8.37 -1.28 0.36
N ARG A 92 9.67 -1.22 0.70
CA ARG A 92 10.13 -0.89 2.07
C ARG A 92 10.09 0.60 2.33
N THR A 93 10.55 1.40 1.37
CA THR A 93 10.81 2.84 1.59
C THR A 93 9.83 3.75 0.85
N GLY A 94 9.16 3.23 -0.18
CA GLY A 94 8.31 4.01 -1.08
C GLY A 94 9.05 4.81 -2.15
N GLU A 95 10.38 4.76 -2.18
CA GLU A 95 11.21 5.47 -3.16
C GLU A 95 10.86 5.04 -4.60
N CYS A 96 10.68 6.00 -5.50
CA CYS A 96 10.48 5.72 -6.91
C CYS A 96 11.83 5.65 -7.64
N PHE A 97 12.14 4.47 -8.19
CA PHE A 97 13.36 4.22 -8.95
C PHE A 97 13.32 4.75 -10.38
N THR A 98 12.14 5.14 -10.88
CA THR A 98 11.94 5.61 -12.26
C THR A 98 11.87 7.14 -12.33
N LYS A 99 11.25 7.78 -11.33
CA LYS A 99 10.98 9.22 -11.26
C LYS A 99 11.23 9.71 -9.83
N PRO A 100 12.44 10.20 -9.51
CA PRO A 100 12.84 10.55 -8.14
C PRO A 100 11.93 11.56 -7.42
N GLU A 101 11.16 12.35 -8.18
CA GLU A 101 10.17 13.30 -7.67
C GLU A 101 8.90 12.63 -7.12
N LEU A 102 8.65 11.37 -7.46
CA LEU A 102 7.51 10.60 -6.97
C LEU A 102 7.90 9.77 -5.76
N ARG A 103 6.96 9.62 -4.83
CA ARG A 103 7.10 8.73 -3.69
C ARG A 103 5.77 8.07 -3.39
N LEU A 104 5.80 6.75 -3.28
CA LEU A 104 4.68 5.96 -2.80
C LEU A 104 4.73 5.95 -1.27
N GLN A 105 3.63 6.21 -0.58
CA GLN A 105 3.64 6.12 0.87
C GLN A 105 3.72 4.65 1.29
N ALA A 106 4.79 4.29 2.02
CA ALA A 106 4.95 2.98 2.65
C ALA A 106 4.60 3.06 4.13
N PHE A 107 4.02 1.99 4.66
CA PHE A 107 3.60 1.87 6.07
C PHE A 107 4.36 0.73 6.75
N ALA A 108 4.65 0.89 8.04
CA ALA A 108 5.28 -0.17 8.80
C ALA A 108 4.29 -1.33 8.98
N THR A 109 4.79 -2.56 8.86
CA THR A 109 4.03 -3.79 9.01
C THR A 109 4.66 -4.66 10.09
N ARG A 110 3.84 -5.46 10.78
CA ARG A 110 4.32 -6.53 11.66
C ARG A 110 3.34 -7.69 11.67
N LEU A 111 3.83 -8.84 12.13
CA LEU A 111 3.01 -10.02 12.37
C LEU A 111 2.83 -10.22 13.88
N VAL A 112 1.57 -10.30 14.32
CA VAL A 112 1.19 -10.57 15.72
C VAL A 112 0.14 -11.66 15.73
N ASP A 113 0.46 -12.81 16.34
CA ASP A 113 -0.44 -13.97 16.43
C ASP A 113 -1.04 -14.40 15.06
N GLY A 114 -0.20 -14.42 14.03
CA GLY A 114 -0.57 -14.78 12.66
C GLY A 114 -1.30 -13.67 11.89
N ALA A 115 -1.53 -12.51 12.51
CA ALA A 115 -2.22 -11.39 11.90
C ALA A 115 -1.25 -10.33 11.39
N VAL A 116 -1.60 -9.73 10.26
CA VAL A 116 -0.92 -8.55 9.74
C VAL A 116 -1.45 -7.33 10.47
N GLU A 117 -0.53 -6.57 11.08
CA GLU A 117 -0.80 -5.24 11.60
C GLU A 117 -0.05 -4.19 10.79
N VAL A 118 -0.68 -3.03 10.57
CA VAL A 118 -0.12 -1.88 9.86
C VAL A 118 -0.13 -0.66 10.77
N GLU A 119 0.94 0.11 10.79
CA GLU A 119 1.03 1.39 11.51
C GLU A 119 0.53 2.54 10.62
N LEU A 120 -0.50 3.26 11.07
CA LEU A 120 -1.07 4.43 10.39
C LEU A 120 -0.54 5.76 10.94
#